data_AF-A0A9Q7ANC4-F1
#
_entry.id   AF-A0A9Q7ANC4-F1
#
_cell.length_a   1.000
_cell.length_b   1.000
_cell.length_c   1.000
_cell.angle_alpha   90.00
_cell.angle_beta   90.00
_cell.angle_gamma   90.00
#
_symmetry.space_group_name_H-M   'P 1'
#
loop_
_entity.id
_entity.type
_entity.pdbx_description
1 polymer ?
#
loop_
_entity_poly.entity_id
_entity_poly.type
_entity_poly.pdbx_seq_one_letter_code
_entity_poly.pdbx_strand_id
1 'polypeptide(L)'
;MNVWCRPLDRAPDDRPAIVLLASDAVDEGALSLVGTGSEEEGIPLVWGRGEGDAVALAQKAARRSRLEVGIGLDGIHAAVTLAKFPGERGAYLRESVAGPSLRWIGQAAACLVKGEHLPPRESEAEGPRPSPETSSSPDGGEDALVARLTRMVMEELAKERRR
;
A
#
# COMPACT_ATOMS: atom_id res chain seq x y z
N MET A 1 -22.12 0.37 12.88
CA MET A 1 -20.75 -0.19 12.89
C MET A 1 -20.69 -1.31 11.88
N ASN A 2 -19.70 -1.27 11.00
CA ASN A 2 -19.62 -2.15 9.84
C ASN A 2 -19.24 -3.57 10.25
N VAL A 3 -19.85 -4.59 9.65
CA VAL A 3 -19.66 -6.00 10.10
C VAL A 3 -18.21 -6.46 9.88
N TRP A 4 -17.49 -5.77 8.98
CA TRP A 4 -16.14 -6.09 8.51
C TRP A 4 -15.03 -5.31 9.21
N CYS A 5 -15.36 -4.29 10.01
CA CYS A 5 -14.43 -3.53 10.83
C CYS A 5 -14.99 -3.37 12.25
N ARG A 6 -14.44 -4.12 13.20
CA ARG A 6 -14.97 -4.21 14.57
C ARG A 6 -13.86 -4.26 15.64
N PRO A 7 -14.17 -3.96 16.90
CA PRO A 7 -13.24 -4.17 18.00
C PRO A 7 -12.71 -5.62 18.07
N LEU A 8 -11.42 -5.76 18.42
CA LEU A 8 -10.67 -7.01 18.47
C LEU A 8 -11.23 -8.00 19.51
N ASP A 9 -11.79 -7.50 20.60
CA ASP A 9 -12.48 -8.29 21.62
C ASP A 9 -13.83 -8.87 21.15
N ARG A 10 -14.33 -8.41 19.99
CA ARG A 10 -15.55 -8.90 19.33
C ARG A 10 -15.24 -9.61 18.00
N ALA A 11 -13.98 -9.99 17.80
CA ALA A 11 -13.55 -10.74 16.62
C ALA A 11 -14.25 -12.12 16.59
N PRO A 12 -14.80 -12.54 15.45
CA PRO A 12 -15.36 -13.88 15.31
C PRO A 12 -14.24 -14.93 15.19
N ASP A 13 -14.32 -16.03 15.94
CA ASP A 13 -13.28 -17.08 15.96
C ASP A 13 -13.19 -17.89 14.66
N ASP A 14 -14.28 -17.95 13.90
CA ASP A 14 -14.43 -18.76 12.68
C ASP A 14 -13.92 -18.05 11.41
N ARG A 15 -13.61 -16.75 11.49
CA ARG A 15 -13.22 -15.95 10.33
C ARG A 15 -11.90 -15.21 10.61
N PRO A 16 -10.77 -15.61 10.01
CA PRO A 16 -9.50 -14.91 10.19
C PRO A 16 -9.61 -13.47 9.65
N ALA A 17 -8.99 -12.53 10.34
CA ALA A 17 -9.07 -11.10 10.05
C ALA A 17 -7.70 -10.45 10.20
N ILE A 18 -7.47 -9.37 9.46
CA ILE A 18 -6.33 -8.48 9.68
C ILE A 18 -6.52 -7.83 11.05
N VAL A 19 -5.45 -7.76 11.84
CA VAL A 19 -5.46 -7.01 13.09
C VAL A 19 -4.88 -5.62 12.83
N LEU A 20 -5.58 -4.61 13.30
CA LEU A 20 -5.15 -3.22 13.36
C LEU A 20 -4.95 -2.83 14.82
N LEU A 21 -3.81 -2.24 15.16
CA LEU A 21 -3.60 -1.60 16.46
C LEU A 21 -3.41 -0.11 16.28
N ALA A 22 -4.17 0.68 17.03
CA ALA A 22 -4.11 2.13 16.98
C ALA A 22 -3.75 2.72 18.35
N SER A 23 -2.96 3.77 18.35
CA SER A 23 -2.77 4.60 19.54
C SER A 23 -4.08 5.31 19.94
N ASP A 24 -4.14 5.82 21.16
CA ASP A 24 -5.31 6.57 21.65
C ASP A 24 -5.51 7.92 20.93
N ALA A 25 -4.50 8.42 20.22
CA ALA A 25 -4.61 9.64 19.41
C ALA A 25 -5.44 9.46 18.12
N VAL A 26 -5.73 8.22 17.72
CA VAL A 26 -6.44 7.90 16.48
C VAL A 26 -7.94 7.79 16.74
N ASP A 27 -8.74 8.63 16.10
CA ASP A 27 -10.20 8.56 16.18
C ASP A 27 -10.80 7.33 15.45
N GLU A 28 -12.05 6.98 15.76
CA GLU A 28 -12.73 5.85 15.12
C GLU A 28 -13.04 6.07 13.64
N GLY A 29 -13.08 7.32 13.16
CA GLY A 29 -13.27 7.64 11.75
C GLY A 29 -12.09 7.14 10.92
N ALA A 30 -10.86 7.34 11.40
CA ALA A 30 -9.66 6.79 10.79
C ALA A 30 -9.69 5.25 10.73
N LEU A 31 -10.13 4.60 11.82
CA LEU A 31 -10.30 3.14 11.87
C LEU A 31 -11.34 2.65 10.85
N SER A 32 -12.44 3.40 10.71
CA SER A 32 -13.50 3.09 9.76
C SER A 32 -12.99 3.18 8.32
N LEU A 33 -12.19 4.19 7.97
CA LEU A 33 -11.63 4.34 6.63
C LEU A 33 -10.71 3.16 6.26
N VAL A 34 -9.82 2.75 7.15
CA VAL A 34 -8.97 1.56 6.93
C VAL A 34 -9.82 0.29 6.82
N GLY A 35 -10.84 0.17 7.67
CA GLY A 35 -11.81 -0.93 7.60
C GLY A 35 -12.53 -1.02 6.26
N THR A 36 -13.00 0.11 5.73
CA THR A 36 -13.66 0.20 4.42
C THR A 36 -12.74 -0.25 3.29
N GLY A 37 -11.46 0.15 3.31
CA GLY A 37 -10.50 -0.33 2.31
C GLY A 37 -10.27 -1.84 2.35
N SER A 38 -10.20 -2.41 3.55
CA SER A 38 -10.07 -3.87 3.71
C SER A 38 -11.31 -4.62 3.23
N GLU A 39 -12.51 -4.07 3.50
CA GLU A 39 -13.79 -4.63 3.08
C GLU A 39 -13.94 -4.67 1.55
N GLU A 40 -13.52 -3.62 0.85
CA GLU A 40 -13.56 -3.56 -0.61
C GLU A 40 -12.76 -4.68 -1.28
N GLU A 41 -11.68 -5.09 -0.63
CA GLU A 41 -10.84 -6.21 -1.07
C GLU A 41 -11.31 -7.58 -0.54
N GLY A 42 -12.44 -7.61 0.17
CA GLY A 42 -13.03 -8.83 0.70
C GLY A 42 -12.27 -9.44 1.87
N ILE A 43 -11.45 -8.67 2.59
CA ILE A 43 -10.69 -9.15 3.76
C ILE A 43 -11.25 -8.51 5.05
N PRO A 44 -11.64 -9.29 6.06
CA PRO A 44 -12.11 -8.76 7.34
C PRO A 44 -10.98 -8.08 8.13
N LEU A 45 -11.33 -7.03 8.89
CA LEU A 45 -10.43 -6.31 9.76
C LEU A 45 -11.00 -6.19 11.17
N VAL A 46 -10.15 -6.36 12.16
CA VAL A 46 -10.47 -6.13 13.57
C VAL A 46 -9.46 -5.16 14.17
N TRP A 47 -9.91 -4.28 15.06
CA TRP A 47 -9.07 -3.22 15.60
C TRP A 47 -8.99 -3.24 17.12
N GLY A 48 -7.83 -2.87 17.67
CA GLY A 48 -7.64 -2.69 19.10
C GLY A 48 -6.80 -1.45 19.40
N ARG A 49 -6.72 -1.10 20.67
CA ARG A 49 -5.82 -0.05 21.15
C ARG A 49 -4.46 -0.62 21.53
N GLY A 50 -3.43 0.19 21.43
CA GLY A 50 -2.08 -0.18 21.85
C GLY A 50 -1.13 1.00 21.93
N GLU A 51 0.04 0.75 22.49
CA GLU A 51 1.10 1.74 22.67
C GLU A 51 2.27 1.51 21.70
N GLY A 52 2.87 2.62 21.27
CA GLY A 52 4.04 2.65 20.37
C GLY A 52 3.79 3.49 19.12
N ASP A 53 4.83 3.61 18.30
CA ASP A 53 4.71 4.19 16.97
C ASP A 53 3.99 3.22 16.00
N ALA A 54 3.66 3.72 14.80
CA ALA A 54 2.93 2.95 13.81
C ALA A 54 3.62 1.61 13.48
N VAL A 55 4.95 1.56 13.43
CA VAL A 55 5.70 0.34 13.08
C VAL A 55 5.62 -0.68 14.21
N ALA A 56 5.85 -0.27 15.45
CA ALA A 56 5.74 -1.12 16.63
C ALA A 56 4.31 -1.67 16.79
N LEU A 57 3.30 -0.85 16.55
CA LEU A 57 1.90 -1.26 16.54
C LEU A 57 1.61 -2.28 15.43
N ALA A 58 2.08 -2.04 14.20
CA ALA A 58 1.88 -2.96 13.08
C ALA A 58 2.51 -4.33 13.35
N GLN A 59 3.72 -4.38 13.94
CA GLN A 59 4.38 -5.64 14.30
C GLN A 59 3.62 -6.41 15.37
N LYS A 60 3.15 -5.72 16.43
CA LYS A 60 2.30 -6.33 17.46
C LYS A 60 1.02 -6.87 16.86
N ALA A 61 0.41 -6.12 15.93
CA ALA A 61 -0.80 -6.51 15.24
C ALA A 61 -0.58 -7.74 14.34
N ALA A 62 0.50 -7.77 13.58
CA ALA A 62 0.83 -8.86 12.66
C ALA A 62 1.00 -10.20 13.39
N ARG A 63 1.62 -10.18 14.57
CA ARG A 63 1.77 -11.37 15.44
C ARG A 63 0.45 -11.86 16.05
N ARG A 64 -0.56 -11.00 16.15
CA ARG A 64 -1.92 -11.34 16.63
C ARG A 64 -2.84 -11.79 15.50
N SER A 65 -2.53 -11.36 14.28
CA SER A 65 -3.30 -11.69 13.08
C SER A 65 -3.03 -13.12 12.63
N ARG A 66 -4.10 -13.91 12.49
CA ARG A 66 -4.02 -15.25 11.88
C ARG A 66 -3.68 -15.21 10.39
N LEU A 67 -3.80 -14.05 9.77
CA LEU A 67 -3.41 -13.79 8.38
C LEU A 67 -1.96 -13.28 8.28
N GLU A 68 -1.22 -13.23 9.40
CA GLU A 68 0.15 -12.73 9.53
C GLU A 68 0.37 -11.27 9.12
N VAL A 69 -0.65 -10.58 8.60
CA VAL A 69 -0.60 -9.15 8.25
C VAL A 69 -1.16 -8.31 9.39
N GLY A 70 -0.46 -7.22 9.72
CA GLY A 70 -0.85 -6.28 10.75
C GLY A 70 -0.75 -4.83 10.31
N ILE A 71 -1.65 -3.99 10.85
CA ILE A 71 -1.69 -2.54 10.61
C ILE A 71 -1.45 -1.81 11.94
N GLY A 72 -0.68 -0.72 11.89
CA GLY A 72 -0.41 0.15 13.02
C GLY A 72 -0.70 1.62 12.69
N LEU A 73 -1.39 2.33 13.59
CA LEU A 73 -1.69 3.76 13.45
C LEU A 73 -1.29 4.53 14.71
N ASP A 74 -0.45 5.56 14.60
CA ASP A 74 0.00 6.39 15.73
C ASP A 74 -0.54 7.83 15.71
N GLY A 75 -1.48 8.13 14.81
CA GLY A 75 -2.04 9.47 14.61
C GLY A 75 -1.23 10.36 13.65
N ILE A 76 0.00 9.97 13.34
CA ILE A 76 0.87 10.67 12.37
C ILE A 76 1.17 9.75 11.18
N HIS A 77 1.41 8.47 11.44
CA HIS A 77 1.77 7.47 10.45
C HIS A 77 0.84 6.26 10.50
N ALA A 78 0.70 5.65 9.33
CA ALA A 78 0.16 4.32 9.14
C ALA A 78 1.29 3.38 8.71
N ALA A 79 1.33 2.18 9.25
CA ALA A 79 2.27 1.15 8.83
C ALA A 79 1.55 -0.18 8.61
N VAL A 80 1.98 -0.93 7.61
CA VAL A 80 1.53 -2.30 7.32
C VAL A 80 2.74 -3.21 7.34
N THR A 81 2.64 -4.38 7.96
CA THR A 81 3.73 -5.35 8.04
C THR A 81 3.24 -6.79 8.07
N LEU A 82 4.19 -7.72 7.95
CA LEU A 82 3.96 -9.15 8.10
C LEU A 82 4.69 -9.69 9.34
N ALA A 83 4.14 -10.72 9.98
CA ALA A 83 4.71 -11.31 11.19
C ALA A 83 6.13 -11.85 10.98
N LYS A 84 6.42 -12.29 9.74
CA LYS A 84 7.72 -12.81 9.33
C LYS A 84 8.78 -11.75 9.00
N PHE A 85 8.45 -10.45 9.00
CA PHE A 85 9.40 -9.37 8.73
C PHE A 85 10.06 -8.91 10.05
N PRO A 86 11.34 -9.26 10.32
CA PRO A 86 12.01 -8.88 11.56
C PRO A 86 12.72 -7.52 11.44
N GLY A 87 12.86 -6.81 12.56
CA GLY A 87 13.86 -5.75 12.74
C GLY A 87 13.41 -4.29 12.59
N GLU A 88 14.39 -3.38 12.59
CA GLU A 88 14.23 -1.91 12.62
C GLU A 88 13.61 -1.31 11.35
N ARG A 89 13.66 -2.02 10.21
CA ARG A 89 12.93 -1.65 8.99
C ARG A 89 11.47 -2.13 8.99
N GLY A 90 11.01 -2.79 10.05
CA GLY A 90 9.95 -3.81 10.07
C GLY A 90 8.50 -3.38 9.80
N ALA A 91 8.29 -2.47 8.86
CA ALA A 91 7.07 -2.29 8.11
C ALA A 91 7.34 -2.62 6.63
N TYR A 92 6.39 -3.33 6.02
CA TYR A 92 6.36 -3.49 4.56
C TYR A 92 6.07 -2.15 3.88
N LEU A 93 5.21 -1.34 4.52
CA LEU A 93 4.82 -0.03 4.05
C LEU A 93 4.62 0.92 5.22
N ARG A 94 5.03 2.18 5.05
CA ARG A 94 4.82 3.27 6.00
C ARG A 94 4.39 4.52 5.26
N GLU A 95 3.30 5.13 5.71
CA GLU A 95 2.71 6.33 5.11
C GLU A 95 2.36 7.36 6.18
N SER A 96 2.26 8.63 5.79
CA SER A 96 1.67 9.66 6.64
C SER A 96 0.14 9.53 6.65
N VAL A 97 -0.46 9.75 7.81
CA VAL A 97 -1.92 9.81 8.00
C VAL A 97 -2.41 11.16 7.51
N ALA A 98 -2.43 11.35 6.18
CA ALA A 98 -2.98 12.54 5.54
C ALA A 98 -4.05 12.14 4.52
N GLY A 99 -5.32 12.45 4.84
CA GLY A 99 -6.45 12.37 3.91
C GLY A 99 -6.80 10.94 3.43
N PRO A 100 -7.11 10.72 2.13
CA PRO A 100 -7.65 9.47 1.59
C PRO A 100 -6.69 8.27 1.65
N SER A 101 -5.46 8.47 2.14
CA SER A 101 -4.46 7.40 2.27
C SER A 101 -4.92 6.25 3.18
N LEU A 102 -5.76 6.50 4.18
CA LEU A 102 -6.19 5.46 5.13
C LEU A 102 -7.05 4.37 4.51
N ARG A 103 -7.93 4.70 3.55
CA ARG A 103 -8.70 3.69 2.80
C ARG A 103 -7.75 2.82 1.99
N TRP A 104 -6.81 3.44 1.28
CA TRP A 104 -5.79 2.73 0.53
C TRP A 104 -4.91 1.82 1.42
N ILE A 105 -4.59 2.23 2.65
CA ILE A 105 -3.88 1.37 3.62
C ILE A 105 -4.64 0.07 3.90
N GLY A 106 -5.98 0.15 4.04
CA GLY A 106 -6.84 -1.02 4.20
C GLY A 106 -6.76 -1.96 3.00
N GLN A 107 -6.88 -1.40 1.79
CA GLN A 107 -6.78 -2.17 0.55
C GLN A 107 -5.39 -2.81 0.39
N ALA A 108 -4.32 -2.04 0.61
CA ALA A 108 -2.94 -2.52 0.53
C ALA A 108 -2.68 -3.71 1.48
N ALA A 109 -3.17 -3.62 2.72
CA ALA A 109 -3.05 -4.72 3.67
C ALA A 109 -3.82 -5.97 3.21
N ALA A 110 -5.01 -5.80 2.64
CA ALA A 110 -5.80 -6.89 2.09
C ALA A 110 -5.17 -7.54 0.85
N CYS A 111 -4.62 -6.76 -0.08
CA CYS A 111 -3.84 -7.26 -1.22
C CYS A 111 -2.61 -8.06 -0.74
N LEU A 112 -1.94 -7.62 0.33
CA LEU A 112 -0.83 -8.37 0.92
C LEU A 112 -1.25 -9.72 1.48
N VAL A 113 -2.43 -9.82 2.10
CA VAL A 113 -3.01 -11.10 2.54
C VAL A 113 -3.23 -12.03 1.34
N LYS A 114 -3.76 -11.49 0.23
CA LYS A 114 -4.03 -12.25 -0.99
C LYS A 114 -2.76 -12.60 -1.79
N GLY A 115 -1.63 -11.97 -1.49
CA GLY A 115 -0.40 -12.11 -2.27
C GLY A 115 -0.45 -11.38 -3.62
N GLU A 116 -1.28 -10.33 -3.71
CA GLU A 116 -1.51 -9.55 -4.92
C GLU A 116 -0.65 -8.26 -4.95
N HIS A 117 -0.60 -7.62 -6.11
CA HIS A 117 0.01 -6.30 -6.23
C HIS A 117 -0.75 -5.25 -5.41
N LEU A 118 -0.03 -4.26 -4.89
CA LEU A 118 -0.66 -3.13 -4.20
C LEU A 118 -1.57 -2.37 -5.18
N PRO A 119 -2.73 -1.87 -4.72
CA PRO A 119 -3.58 -1.03 -5.54
C PRO A 119 -2.84 0.28 -5.87
N PRO A 120 -3.12 0.91 -7.03
CA PRO A 120 -2.57 2.22 -7.34
C PRO A 120 -3.02 3.24 -6.31
N ARG A 121 -2.14 4.18 -5.93
CA ARG A 121 -2.54 5.27 -5.04
C ARG A 121 -3.47 6.22 -5.80
N GLU A 122 -4.43 6.85 -5.14
CA GLU A 122 -5.32 7.82 -5.81
C GLU A 122 -4.52 8.98 -6.45
N SER A 123 -3.38 9.37 -5.86
CA SER A 123 -2.44 10.35 -6.44
C SER A 123 -1.65 9.83 -7.65
N GLU A 124 -1.57 8.50 -7.84
CA GLU A 124 -0.91 7.84 -8.97
C GLU A 124 -1.92 7.42 -10.05
N ALA A 125 -3.18 7.20 -9.68
CA ALA A 125 -4.31 6.94 -10.58
C ALA A 125 -4.72 8.19 -11.39
N GLU A 126 -4.25 9.37 -10.97
CA GLU A 126 -4.31 10.64 -11.70
C GLU A 126 -2.97 10.95 -12.42
N GLY A 127 -2.25 9.92 -12.85
CA GLY A 127 -1.41 10.06 -14.05
C GLY A 127 -2.29 10.53 -15.23
N PRO A 128 -1.76 11.34 -16.17
CA PRO A 128 -2.59 11.96 -17.20
C PRO A 128 -3.37 10.87 -17.93
N ARG A 129 -4.70 10.86 -17.76
CA ARG A 129 -5.57 10.03 -18.59
C ARG A 129 -5.29 10.47 -20.03
N PRO A 130 -4.89 9.58 -20.95
CA PRO A 130 -4.89 9.95 -22.35
C PRO A 130 -6.35 10.26 -22.71
N SER A 131 -6.62 11.54 -22.97
CA SER A 131 -7.91 11.99 -23.49
C SER A 131 -8.26 11.22 -24.77
N PRO A 132 -9.53 10.87 -24.99
CA PRO A 132 -9.92 10.16 -26.20
C PRO A 132 -9.81 11.13 -27.39
N GLU A 133 -8.72 10.94 -28.12
CA GLU A 133 -8.51 11.11 -29.56
C GLU A 133 -8.90 12.45 -30.20
N THR A 134 -7.88 13.24 -30.56
CA THR A 134 -7.91 13.94 -31.87
C THR A 134 -6.49 14.04 -32.42
N SER A 135 -6.32 13.49 -33.62
CA SER A 135 -5.12 13.50 -34.44
C SER A 135 -4.46 14.89 -34.58
N SER A 136 -3.15 15.00 -34.33
CA SER A 136 -2.21 15.74 -35.19
C SER A 136 -0.75 15.64 -34.70
N SER A 137 0.09 15.09 -35.59
CA SER A 137 1.55 15.26 -35.75
C SER A 137 2.54 14.69 -34.71
N PRO A 138 3.64 14.06 -35.17
CA PRO A 138 4.69 13.51 -34.31
C PRO A 138 5.70 14.62 -34.01
N ASP A 139 5.77 15.08 -32.76
CA ASP A 139 6.91 15.90 -32.34
C ASP A 139 7.42 15.51 -30.96
N GLY A 140 8.58 14.87 -30.98
CA GLY A 140 9.71 15.32 -30.18
C GLY A 140 9.67 15.03 -28.69
N GLY A 141 9.73 13.75 -28.30
CA GLY A 141 10.14 13.40 -26.94
C GLY A 141 10.84 12.05 -26.89
N GLU A 142 10.07 11.00 -27.17
CA GLU A 142 10.51 9.62 -26.93
C GLU A 142 11.17 9.01 -28.17
N ASP A 143 10.57 9.16 -29.36
CA ASP A 143 11.15 8.63 -30.61
C ASP A 143 12.51 9.27 -30.95
N ALA A 144 12.68 10.55 -30.64
CA ALA A 144 13.95 11.25 -30.81
C ALA A 144 15.03 10.72 -29.84
N LEU A 145 14.64 10.37 -28.61
CA LEU A 145 15.53 9.78 -27.61
C LEU A 145 15.93 8.36 -28.02
N VAL A 146 14.96 7.55 -28.46
CA VAL A 146 15.20 6.18 -28.95
C VAL A 146 16.10 6.20 -30.18
N ALA A 147 15.87 7.10 -31.14
CA ALA A 147 16.71 7.24 -32.32
C ALA A 147 18.14 7.68 -31.97
N ARG A 148 18.29 8.55 -30.96
CA ARG A 148 19.60 9.00 -30.47
C ARG A 148 20.36 7.89 -29.75
N LEU A 149 19.68 7.13 -28.87
CA LEU A 149 20.26 5.98 -28.18
C LEU A 149 20.66 4.88 -29.16
N THR A 150 19.79 4.56 -30.11
CA THR A 150 20.06 3.54 -31.15
C THR A 150 21.29 3.91 -31.96
N ARG A 151 21.44 5.18 -32.34
CA ARG A 151 22.62 5.66 -33.08
C ARG A 151 23.91 5.51 -32.28
N MET A 152 23.90 5.92 -31.02
CA MET A 152 25.08 5.78 -30.14
C MET A 152 25.52 4.33 -30.00
N VAL A 153 24.56 3.40 -29.82
CA VAL A 153 24.86 1.97 -29.71
C VAL A 153 25.46 1.43 -31.02
N MET A 154 24.89 1.79 -32.16
CA MET A 154 25.38 1.29 -33.46
C MET A 154 26.76 1.84 -33.83
N GLU A 155 27.06 3.09 -33.48
CA GLU A 155 28.40 3.67 -33.66
C GLU A 155 29.44 2.96 -32.79
N GLU A 156 29.09 2.59 -31.56
CA GLU A 156 30.01 1.90 -30.67
C GLU A 156 30.27 0.46 -31.11
N LEU A 157 29.23 -0.26 -31.54
CA LEU A 157 29.37 -1.60 -32.13
C LEU A 157 30.21 -1.57 -33.42
N ALA A 158 30.13 -0.49 -34.22
CA ALA A 158 30.95 -0.34 -35.41
C ALA A 158 32.43 -0.08 -35.10
N LYS A 159 32.75 0.57 -33.97
CA LYS A 159 34.13 0.76 -33.50
C LYS A 159 34.73 -0.54 -32.97
N GLU A 160 33.95 -1.31 -32.21
CA GLU A 160 34.40 -2.60 -31.67
C GLU A 160 34.68 -3.62 -32.79
N ARG A 161 33.90 -3.62 -33.88
CA ARG A 161 34.12 -4.49 -35.05
C ARG A 161 35.31 -4.08 -35.93
N ARG A 162 35.96 -2.94 -35.66
CA ARG A 162 37.15 -2.45 -36.38
C ARG A 162 38.45 -2.59 -35.57
N ARG A 163 38.39 -3.16 -34.37
CA ARG A 163 39.55 -3.65 -33.61
C ARG A 163 39.74 -5.14 -33.86
#